data_AF-A0A1J3K516-F1
#
_entry.id   AF-A0A1J3K516-F1
#
_cell.length_a   1.000
_cell.length_b   1.000
_cell.length_c   1.000
_cell.angle_alpha   90.00
_cell.angle_beta   90.00
_cell.angle_gamma   90.00
#
_symmetry.space_group_name_H-M   'P 1'
#
loop_
_entity.id
_entity.type
_entity.pdbx_description
1 polymer ?
#
loop_
_entity_poly.entity_id
_entity_poly.type
_entity_poly.pdbx_seq_one_letter_code
_entity_poly.pdbx_strand_id
1 'polypeptide(L)' 'LQKPSNDMEIRDDYKFLRIEDAFKALHLHVNLIGVVVELGFLTGSDCSCTLKIVDPWHSGSGLTVKFIARTSRALPR' A
#
# COMPACT_ATOMS: atom_id res chain seq x y z
N LEU A 1 -26.29 -28.90 26.29
CA LEU A 1 -26.53 -27.58 25.70
C LEU A 1 -25.33 -27.18 24.88
N GLN A 2 -25.52 -27.09 23.56
CA GLN A 2 -24.48 -26.72 22.60
C GLN A 2 -24.33 -25.20 22.61
N LYS A 3 -23.19 -24.68 23.06
CA LYS A 3 -22.85 -23.26 22.90
C LYS A 3 -22.63 -22.99 21.41
N PRO A 4 -23.21 -21.93 20.83
CA PRO A 4 -23.05 -21.65 19.42
C PRO A 4 -21.59 -21.28 19.10
N SER A 5 -21.21 -21.62 17.87
CA SER A 5 -19.97 -21.30 17.17
C SER A 5 -19.42 -19.94 17.58
N ASN A 6 -18.17 -19.89 18.04
CA ASN A 6 -17.40 -18.65 18.01
C ASN A 6 -17.15 -18.36 16.53
N ASP A 7 -18.04 -17.61 15.91
CA ASP A 7 -17.72 -16.90 14.68
C ASP A 7 -16.55 -15.98 15.04
N MET A 8 -15.35 -16.40 14.64
CA MET A 8 -14.15 -15.59 14.70
C MET A 8 -14.44 -14.39 13.80
N GLU A 9 -14.91 -13.31 14.41
CA GLU A 9 -14.95 -11.98 13.81
C GLU A 9 -13.53 -11.75 13.30
N ILE A 10 -13.30 -11.92 12.00
CA ILE A 10 -12.05 -11.55 11.36
C ILE A 10 -12.03 -10.03 11.41
N ARG A 11 -11.66 -9.48 12.57
CA ARG A 11 -11.43 -8.05 12.71
C ARG A 11 -10.24 -7.74 11.83
N ASP A 12 -10.47 -6.86 10.88
CA ASP A 12 -9.46 -6.38 9.96
C ASP A 12 -8.53 -5.44 10.73
N ASP A 13 -7.69 -6.00 11.61
CA ASP A 13 -6.78 -5.29 12.51
C ASP A 13 -5.57 -4.69 11.77
N TYR A 14 -5.70 -4.42 10.47
CA TYR A 14 -4.68 -3.76 9.68
C TYR A 14 -4.47 -2.34 10.19
N LYS A 15 -3.28 -2.10 10.74
CA LYS A 15 -2.81 -0.76 11.11
C LYS A 15 -2.13 -0.12 9.91
N PHE A 16 -2.78 0.91 9.35
CA PHE A 16 -2.22 1.74 8.29
C PHE A 16 -1.44 2.89 8.90
N LEU A 17 -0.21 3.07 8.42
CA LEU A 17 0.64 4.19 8.81
C LEU A 17 0.30 5.41 7.96
N ARG A 18 0.44 6.61 8.54
CA ARG A 18 0.35 7.87 7.79
C ARG A 18 1.56 8.03 6.89
N ILE A 19 1.40 8.72 5.76
CA ILE A 19 2.50 8.93 4.81
C ILE A 19 3.68 9.67 5.46
N GLU A 20 3.41 10.68 6.28
CA GLU A 20 4.48 11.41 6.97
C GLU A 20 5.32 10.50 7.88
N ASP A 21 4.69 9.55 8.57
CA ASP A 21 5.38 8.62 9.44
C ASP A 21 6.07 7.49 8.67
N ALA A 22 5.59 7.16 7.47
CA ALA A 22 6.22 6.20 6.58
C ALA A 22 7.64 6.63 6.15
N PHE A 23 7.87 7.94 5.97
CA PHE A 23 9.21 8.48 5.71
C PHE A 23 10.20 8.23 6.86
N LYS A 24 9.69 8.13 8.08
CA LYS A 24 10.49 7.87 9.30
C LYS A 24 10.68 6.37 9.55
N ALA A 25 9.81 5.53 9.00
CA ALA A 25 9.79 4.07 9.18
C ALA A 25 10.74 3.32 8.22
N LEU A 26 11.96 3.84 8.03
CA LEU A 26 12.97 3.21 7.17
C LEU A 26 13.28 1.79 7.66
N HIS A 27 13.41 0.85 6.71
CA HIS A 27 13.65 -0.58 6.96
C HIS A 27 12.52 -1.35 7.65
N LEU A 28 11.33 -0.75 7.81
CA LEU A 28 10.16 -1.42 8.34
C LEU A 28 9.17 -1.78 7.22
N HIS A 29 8.54 -2.94 7.35
CA HIS A 29 7.38 -3.29 6.53
C HIS A 29 6.14 -2.64 7.15
N VAL A 30 5.52 -1.74 6.40
CA VAL A 30 4.35 -0.97 6.85
C VAL A 30 3.20 -1.17 5.87
N ASN A 31 1.98 -1.04 6.38
CA ASN A 31 0.78 -0.94 5.53
C ASN A 31 0.44 0.53 5.34
N LEU A 32 0.07 0.91 4.12
CA LEU A 32 -0.30 2.28 3.77
C LEU A 32 -1.65 2.28 3.06
N ILE A 33 -2.41 3.34 3.27
CA ILE A 33 -3.62 3.63 2.51
C ILE A 33 -3.56 5.10 2.05
N GLY A 34 -3.92 5.34 0.80
CA GLY A 34 -3.87 6.67 0.21
C GLY A 34 -4.39 6.68 -1.22
N VAL A 35 -4.37 7.87 -1.81
CA VAL A 35 -4.80 8.11 -3.20
C VAL A 35 -3.57 8.09 -4.10
N VAL A 36 -3.62 7.29 -5.18
CA VAL A 36 -2.60 7.31 -6.22
C VAL A 36 -2.87 8.51 -7.13
N VAL A 37 -1.91 9.43 -7.21
CA VAL A 37 -2.02 10.65 -8.04
C VAL A 37 -1.15 10.61 -9.29
N GLU A 38 -0.11 9.77 -9.30
CA GLU A 38 0.73 9.53 -10.47
C GLU A 38 1.07 8.04 -10.59
N LEU A 39 1.05 7.54 -11.81
CA LEU A 39 1.39 6.15 -12.17
C LEU A 39 2.32 6.18 -13.38
N GLY A 40 3.52 5.64 -13.20
CA GLY A 40 4.55 5.56 -14.24
C GLY A 40 4.93 4.10 -14.51
N PHE A 41 4.82 3.70 -15.78
CA PHE A 41 5.31 2.39 -16.24
C PHE A 41 6.67 2.57 -16.90
N LEU A 42 7.63 1.73 -16.53
CA LEU A 42 8.88 1.65 -17.26
C LEU A 42 8.61 0.95 -18.60
N THR A 43 9.10 1.50 -19.70
CA THR A 43 8.87 1.00 -21.08
C THR A 43 9.65 -0.28 -21.40
N GLY A 44 10.02 -1.07 -20.38
CA GLY A 44 10.83 -2.29 -20.49
C GLY A 44 10.11 -3.55 -19.98
N SER A 45 10.78 -4.70 -20.05
CA SER A 45 10.31 -6.00 -19.52
C SER A 45 10.20 -6.06 -17.99
N ASP A 46 10.40 -4.93 -17.32
CA ASP A 46 10.40 -4.87 -15.86
C ASP A 46 8.95 -5.00 -15.38
N CYS A 47 8.68 -6.05 -14.61
CA CYS A 47 7.40 -6.23 -13.93
C CYS A 47 7.32 -5.27 -12.73
N SER A 48 7.48 -3.96 -12.98
CA SER A 48 7.44 -2.92 -11.97
C SER A 48 6.82 -1.62 -12.48
N CYS A 49 6.29 -0.82 -11.57
CA CYS A 49 5.82 0.54 -11.84
C CYS A 49 6.17 1.47 -10.68
N THR A 50 6.15 2.76 -10.93
CA THR A 50 6.30 3.79 -9.91
C THR A 50 4.93 4.41 -9.62
N LEU A 51 4.60 4.52 -8.34
CA LEU A 51 3.37 5.11 -7.83
C LEU A 51 3.73 6.35 -7.01
N LYS A 52 2.91 7.39 -7.10
CA LYS A 52 2.92 8.50 -6.15
C LYS A 52 1.64 8.49 -5.35
N ILE A 53 1.76 8.31 -4.05
CA ILE A 53 0.64 8.15 -3.12
C ILE A 53 0.54 9.40 -2.24
N VAL A 54 -0.66 9.93 -2.06
CA VAL A 54 -0.95 11.02 -1.12
C VAL A 54 -2.00 10.58 -0.10
N ASP A 55 -2.03 11.24 1.06
CA ASP A 55 -3.07 11.08 2.07
C ASP A 55 -3.61 12.48 2.44
N PRO A 56 -4.78 12.57 3.08
CA PRO A 56 -5.37 13.85 3.46
C PRO A 56 -4.53 14.69 4.44
N TRP A 57 -3.55 14.09 5.11
CA TRP A 57 -2.82 14.70 6.21
C TRP A 57 -1.45 15.22 5.80
N HIS A 58 -0.96 14.85 4.62
CA HIS A 58 0.32 15.28 4.08
C HIS A 58 0.13 16.23 2.90
N SER A 59 0.30 17.55 3.13
CA SER A 59 0.26 18.58 2.08
C SER A 59 1.52 18.64 1.20
N GLY A 60 2.47 17.71 1.38
CA GLY A 60 3.73 17.66 0.64
C GLY A 60 3.63 16.94 -0.71
N SER A 61 4.77 16.59 -1.29
CA SER A 61 4.86 15.98 -2.62
C SER A 61 4.36 14.53 -2.68
N GLY A 62 3.79 13.96 -1.63
CA GLY A 62 3.41 12.55 -1.59
C GLY A 62 4.59 11.58 -1.51
N LEU A 63 4.29 10.30 -1.32
CA LEU A 63 5.25 9.22 -1.22
C LEU A 63 5.41 8.50 -2.56
N THR A 64 6.62 8.53 -3.11
CA THR A 64 6.98 7.76 -4.30
C THR A 64 7.34 6.33 -3.91
N VAL A 65 6.63 5.35 -4.47
CA VAL A 65 6.80 3.91 -4.20
C VAL A 65 7.11 3.18 -5.51
N LYS A 66 8.12 2.30 -5.49
CA LYS A 66 8.36 1.35 -6.58
C LYS A 66 7.62 0.05 -6.28
N PHE A 67 6.60 -0.26 -7.06
CA PHE A 67 5.85 -1.51 -6.97
C PHE A 67 6.49 -2.54 -7.89
N ILE A 68 6.80 -3.74 -7.36
CA ILE A 68 7.43 -4.83 -8.10
C ILE A 68 6.53 -6.06 -8.03
N ALA A 69 6.31 -6.70 -9.17
CA ALA A 69 5.48 -7.87 -9.33
C ALA A 69 6.21 -8.97 -10.10
N ARG A 70 5.66 -10.19 -10.06
CA ARG A 70 6.20 -11.34 -10.83
C ARG A 70 5.83 -11.30 -12.32
N THR A 71 4.72 -10.65 -12.66
CA THR A 71 4.23 -10.55 -14.03
C THR A 71 3.64 -9.16 -14.27
N SER A 72 3.65 -8.70 -15.52
CA SER A 72 3.05 -7.42 -15.92
C SER A 72 1.52 -7.37 -15.71
N ARG A 73 0.84 -8.52 -15.61
CA ARG A 73 -0.59 -8.61 -15.30
C ARG A 73 -0.90 -8.33 -13.83
N ALA A 74 0.08 -8.50 -12.94
CA ALA A 74 -0.07 -8.25 -11.51
C ALA A 74 0.29 -6.80 -11.11
N LEU A 75 0.63 -5.95 -12.09
CA LEU A 75 0.80 -4.52 -11.85
C LEU A 75 -0.57 -3.84 -11.70
N PRO A 76 -0.69 -2.79 -10.87
CA PRO A 76 -1.86 -1.93 -10.81
C PRO A 76 -2.21 -1.37 -12.20
N ARG A 77 -3.50 -1.32 -12.54
CA ARG A 77 -4.04 -0.79 -13.80
C ARG A 77 -5.14 0.22 -13.56
#